data_AF-M1ELU9-F1
#
_entry.id   AF-M1ELU9-F1
#
_cell.length_a   1.000
_cell.length_b   1.000
_cell.length_c   1.000
_cell.angle_alpha   90.00
_cell.angle_beta   90.00
_cell.angle_gamma   90.00
#
_symmetry.space_group_name_H-M   'P 1'
#
loop_
_entity.id
_entity.type
_entity.pdbx_description
1 polymer ?
#
loop_
_entity_poly.entity_id
_entity_poly.type
_entity_poly.pdbx_seq_one_letter_code
_entity_poly.pdbx_strand_id
1 'polypeptide(L)'
;LEHVIKVAHACLHPLEPLLDTKCDAYLQQTQELVLLETIMLQTLGFEITIEHPHTDVVKCTQLVRASKDLAQTSYFMATNSLHL
;
A
#
# COMPACT_ATOMS: atom_id res chain seq x y z
N LEU A 1 13.82 1.95 2.26
CA LEU A 1 14.08 0.72 1.48
C LEU A 1 14.28 -0.49 2.39
N GLU A 2 15.34 -0.53 3.21
CA GLU A 2 15.61 -1.64 4.14
C GLU A 2 14.38 -2.08 4.97
N HIS A 3 13.69 -1.13 5.61
CA HIS A 3 12.53 -1.44 6.43
C HIS A 3 11.41 -2.13 5.64
N VAL A 4 11.13 -1.68 4.42
CA VAL A 4 10.10 -2.25 3.54
C VAL A 4 10.45 -3.70 3.19
N ILE A 5 11.71 -3.98 2.85
CA ILE A 5 12.19 -5.33 2.54
C ILE A 5 12.07 -6.24 3.77
N LYS A 6 12.50 -5.76 4.95
CA LYS A 6 12.40 -6.55 6.19
C LYS A 6 10.95 -6.87 6.58
N VAL A 7 10.03 -5.90 6.44
CA VAL A 7 8.60 -6.12 6.71
C VAL A 7 8.00 -7.08 5.69
N ALA A 8 8.27 -6.89 4.40
CA ALA A 8 7.82 -7.80 3.35
C ALA A 8 8.30 -9.24 3.60
N HIS A 9 9.58 -9.42 3.97
CA HIS A 9 10.14 -10.72 4.34
C HIS A 9 9.42 -11.35 5.53
N ALA A 10 9.19 -10.59 6.61
CA ALA A 10 8.46 -11.10 7.78
C ALA A 10 6.99 -11.46 7.46
N CYS A 11 6.35 -10.74 6.53
CA CYS A 11 4.99 -11.04 6.09
C CYS A 11 4.92 -12.28 5.18
N LEU A 12 5.87 -12.44 4.26
CA LEU A 12 5.88 -13.53 3.27
C LEU A 12 6.49 -14.82 3.83
N HIS A 13 7.46 -14.72 4.75
CA HIS A 13 8.21 -15.82 5.33
C HIS A 13 8.17 -15.77 6.87
N PRO A 14 6.99 -15.92 7.50
CA PRO A 14 6.80 -15.65 8.94
C PRO A 14 7.55 -16.62 9.87
N LEU A 15 8.00 -17.77 9.35
CA LEU A 15 8.75 -18.78 10.11
C LEU A 15 10.27 -18.67 9.91
N GLU A 16 10.72 -17.85 8.96
CA GLU A 16 12.14 -17.66 8.68
C GLU A 16 12.77 -16.66 9.65
N PRO A 17 14.09 -16.77 9.91
CA PRO A 17 14.79 -15.80 10.73
C PRO A 17 14.79 -14.40 10.09
N LEU A 18 15.08 -13.41 10.94
CA LEU A 18 15.29 -12.03 10.49
C LEU A 18 16.33 -11.96 9.38
N LEU A 19 16.01 -11.22 8.32
CA LEU A 19 16.85 -11.06 7.15
C LEU A 19 18.15 -10.31 7.51
N ASP A 20 19.29 -10.95 7.24
CA ASP A 20 20.62 -10.34 7.40
C ASP A 20 20.88 -9.36 6.25
N THR A 21 21.23 -8.12 6.59
CA THR A 21 21.45 -7.05 5.61
C THR A 21 22.80 -7.15 4.89
N LYS A 22 23.65 -8.08 5.30
CA LYS A 22 24.96 -8.32 4.66
C LYS A 22 24.95 -9.47 3.67
N CYS A 23 23.88 -10.26 3.63
CA CYS A 23 23.81 -11.41 2.72
C CYS A 23 23.49 -10.98 1.28
N ASP A 24 23.97 -11.76 0.32
CA ASP A 24 23.79 -11.46 -1.11
C ASP A 24 22.31 -11.41 -1.51
N ALA A 25 21.47 -12.26 -0.89
CA ALA A 25 20.03 -12.27 -1.16
C ALA A 25 19.36 -10.93 -0.82
N TYR A 26 19.71 -10.32 0.32
CA TYR A 26 19.20 -9.00 0.70
C TYR A 26 19.70 -7.90 -0.26
N LEU A 27 20.99 -7.94 -0.62
CA LEU A 27 21.57 -6.98 -1.55
C LEU A 27 20.91 -7.07 -2.92
N GLN A 28 20.63 -8.28 -3.41
CA GLN A 28 19.91 -8.52 -4.65
C GLN A 28 18.46 -8.01 -4.58
N GLN A 29 17.71 -8.34 -3.53
CA GLN A 29 16.33 -7.84 -3.34
C GLN A 29 16.28 -6.31 -3.30
N THR A 30 17.29 -5.67 -2.72
CA THR A 30 17.40 -4.21 -2.67
C THR A 30 17.52 -3.62 -4.07
N GLN A 31 18.39 -4.19 -4.91
CA GLN A 31 18.57 -3.76 -6.30
C GLN A 31 17.31 -4.00 -7.14
N GLU A 32 16.69 -5.18 -6.97
CA GLU A 32 15.46 -5.55 -7.67
C GLU A 32 14.31 -4.61 -7.32
N LEU A 33 14.12 -4.28 -6.04
CA LEU A 33 13.04 -3.38 -5.61
C LEU A 33 13.18 -1.97 -6.21
N VAL A 34 14.40 -1.44 -6.31
CA VAL A 34 14.66 -0.13 -6.95
C VAL A 34 14.40 -0.19 -8.46
N LEU A 35 14.80 -1.29 -9.10
CA LEU A 35 14.51 -1.51 -10.52
C LEU A 35 12.99 -1.57 -10.77
N LEU A 36 12.26 -2.34 -9.97
CA LEU A 36 10.81 -2.49 -10.07
C LEU A 36 10.08 -1.16 -9.81
N GLU A 37 10.53 -0.36 -8.83
CA GLU A 37 10.01 0.99 -8.60
C GLU A 37 10.17 1.87 -9.84
N THR A 38 11.35 1.82 -10.48
CA THR A 38 11.61 2.59 -11.71
C THR A 38 10.70 2.14 -12.86
N ILE A 39 10.57 0.82 -13.06
CA ILE A 39 9.68 0.25 -14.08
C ILE A 39 8.24 0.68 -13.84
N MET A 40 7.76 0.63 -12.59
CA MET A 40 6.42 1.07 -12.23
C MET A 40 6.20 2.56 -12.54
N LEU A 41 7.13 3.43 -12.13
CA LEU A 41 7.01 4.87 -12.38
C LEU A 41 6.98 5.18 -13.88
N GLN A 42 7.82 4.52 -14.67
CA GLN A 42 7.81 4.68 -16.14
C GLN A 42 6.52 4.14 -16.76
N THR A 43 6.02 3.00 -16.29
CA THR A 43 4.79 2.38 -16.80
C THR A 43 3.57 3.27 -16.54
N LEU A 44 3.52 3.92 -15.38
CA LEU A 44 2.48 4.89 -15.04
C LEU A 44 2.67 6.25 -15.72
N GLY A 45 3.72 6.43 -16.53
CA GLY A 45 4.03 7.73 -17.12
C GLY A 45 4.31 8.82 -16.07
N PHE A 46 4.78 8.43 -14.88
CA PHE A 46 4.93 9.27 -13.70
C PHE A 46 3.62 9.91 -13.18
N GLU A 47 2.46 9.44 -13.63
CA GLU A 47 1.17 9.83 -13.08
C GLU A 47 0.91 9.09 -11.77
N ILE A 48 1.41 9.65 -10.67
CA ILE A 48 1.31 9.07 -9.32
C ILE A 48 0.21 9.70 -8.47
N THR A 49 -0.54 10.65 -9.03
CA THR A 49 -1.65 11.31 -8.32
C THR A 49 -2.88 10.44 -8.44
N ILE A 50 -3.34 9.88 -7.32
CA ILE A 50 -4.49 8.98 -7.27
C ILE A 50 -5.61 9.62 -6.45
N GLU A 51 -6.79 9.72 -7.05
CA GLU A 51 -8.00 10.12 -6.34
C GLU A 51 -8.66 8.90 -5.70
N HIS A 52 -8.83 8.93 -4.38
CA HIS A 52 -9.45 7.83 -3.63
C HIS A 52 -10.94 8.09 -3.35
N PRO A 53 -11.79 7.05 -3.40
CA PRO A 53 -13.23 7.17 -3.17
C PRO A 53 -13.58 7.68 -1.76
N HIS A 54 -12.68 7.49 -0.79
CA HIS A 54 -12.84 7.96 0.59
C HIS A 54 -13.13 9.45 0.70
N THR A 55 -12.53 10.26 -0.18
CA THR A 55 -12.74 11.72 -0.21
C THR A 55 -14.22 12.05 -0.42
N ASP A 56 -14.87 11.40 -1.39
CA ASP A 56 -16.27 11.67 -1.70
C ASP A 56 -17.23 10.98 -0.72
N VAL A 57 -16.83 9.85 -0.14
CA VAL A 57 -17.56 9.25 0.99
C VAL A 57 -17.64 10.22 2.17
N VAL A 58 -16.54 10.88 2.53
CA VAL A 58 -16.53 11.86 3.63
C VAL A 58 -17.41 13.07 3.29
N LYS A 59 -17.27 13.65 2.10
CA LYS A 59 -18.10 14.79 1.67
C LYS A 59 -19.60 14.45 1.71
N CYS A 60 -19.97 13.30 1.14
CA CYS A 60 -21.37 12.90 1.04
C CYS A 60 -21.98 12.62 2.43
N THR A 61 -21.29 11.87 3.27
CA THR A 61 -21.77 11.54 4.62
C THR A 61 -21.92 12.78 5.51
N GLN A 62 -21.05 13.77 5.38
CA GLN A 62 -21.20 15.07 6.04
C GLN A 62 -22.39 15.87 5.50
N LEU A 63 -22.52 15.95 4.17
CA LEU A 63 -23.60 16.70 3.50
C LEU A 63 -24.99 16.20 3.92
N VAL A 64 -25.18 14.89 3.96
CA VAL A 64 -26.46 14.26 4.34
C VAL A 64 -26.62 14.09 5.86
N ARG A 65 -25.64 14.54 6.65
CA ARG A 65 -25.60 14.37 8.12
C ARG A 65 -25.79 12.91 8.54
N ALA A 66 -25.12 11.99 7.84
CA ALA A 66 -25.14 10.57 8.14
C ALA A 66 -24.66 10.30 9.57
N SER A 67 -25.18 9.23 10.18
CA SER A 67 -24.70 8.78 11.49
C SER A 67 -23.23 8.35 11.42
N LYS A 68 -22.55 8.36 12.57
CA LYS A 68 -21.17 7.91 12.68
C LYS A 68 -21.00 6.47 12.18
N ASP A 69 -21.94 5.59 12.52
CA ASP A 69 -21.90 4.18 12.13
C ASP A 69 -22.02 4.03 10.61
N LEU A 70 -22.95 4.75 9.98
CA LEU A 70 -23.12 4.72 8.53
C LEU A 70 -21.87 5.27 7.81
N ALA A 71 -21.32 6.39 8.28
CA ALA A 71 -20.11 6.96 7.71
C ALA A 71 -18.90 5.99 7.81
N GLN A 72 -18.74 5.32 8.95
CA GLN A 72 -17.68 4.33 9.16
C GLN A 72 -17.86 3.10 8.26
N THR A 73 -19.08 2.57 8.14
CA THR A 73 -19.37 1.45 7.24
C THR A 73 -19.11 1.83 5.78
N SER A 74 -19.54 3.01 5.33
CA SER A 74 -19.26 3.49 3.96
C SER A 74 -17.75 3.66 3.71
N TYR A 75 -17.00 4.19 4.67
CA TYR A 75 -15.54 4.31 4.57
C TYR A 75 -14.86 2.93 4.45
N PHE A 76 -15.32 1.96 5.25
CA PHE A 76 -14.85 0.58 5.17
C PHE A 76 -15.14 -0.06 3.81
N MET A 77 -16.33 0.16 3.25
CA MET A 77 -16.68 -0.32 1.91
C MET A 77 -15.78 0.29 0.82
N ALA A 78 -15.44 1.58 0.93
CA ALA A 78 -14.51 2.24 0.02
C ALA A 78 -13.08 1.64 0.08
N THR A 79 -12.67 1.13 1.25
CA THR A 79 -11.40 0.37 1.34
C THR A 79 -11.52 -0.99 0.65
N ASN A 80 -12.64 -1.70 0.83
CA ASN A 80 -12.84 -3.02 0.20
C ASN A 80 -12.99 -2.94 -1.32
N SER A 81 -13.52 -1.85 -1.87
CA SER A 81 -13.59 -1.65 -3.32
C SER A 81 -12.22 -1.50 -3.99
N LEU A 82 -11.17 -1.18 -3.21
CA LEU A 82 -9.79 -1.14 -3.71
C LEU A 82 -9.07 -2.50 -3.56
N HIS A 83 -9.61 -3.40 -2.74
CA HIS A 83 -9.06 -4.75 -2.55
C HIS A 83 -9.57 -5.75 -3.59
N LEU A 84 -10.77 -5.52 -4.14
CA LEU A 84 -11.43 -6.34 -5.17
C LEU A 84 -10.98 -5.94 -6.58
#